data_AF-A0A7S1A1W3-F1
#
_entry.id   AF-A0A7S1A1W3-F1
#
_cell.length_a   1.000
_cell.length_b   1.000
_cell.length_c   1.000
_cell.angle_alpha   90.00
_cell.angle_beta   90.00
_cell.angle_gamma   90.00
#
_symmetry.space_group_name_H-M   'P 1'
#
loop_
_entity.id
_entity.type
_entity.pdbx_description
1 polymer ?
#
loop_
_entity_poly.entity_id
_entity_poly.type
_entity_poly.pdbx_seq_one_letter_code
_entity_poly.pdbx_strand_id
1 'polypeptide(L)'
;VPGAAPANDDELAQAKEDLYWAVYLSVVASFAQMFQALRAVDKEFGMQIAPHLPRIISTFRAGCILQGAMLEPMTRAFEQDPDIPNLLCAFSAELQEGTSGFRKACARLALSGEAVPVMQASLTYVVTMTQPLLQAGQVVALQRDVFGRHGFRRLRGAEATQESYHSNWPDMAP
;
A
#
# COMPACT_ATOMS: atom_id res chain seq x y z
N VAL A 1 11.57 -23.47 -6.79
CA VAL A 1 11.39 -24.82 -7.39
C VAL A 1 12.70 -25.29 -8.00
N PRO A 2 13.32 -26.39 -7.52
CA PRO A 2 14.49 -26.97 -8.17
C PRO A 2 14.08 -27.47 -9.57
N GLY A 3 14.71 -26.96 -10.62
CA GLY A 3 14.49 -27.44 -12.00
C GLY A 3 13.89 -26.44 -12.99
N ALA A 4 13.81 -25.14 -12.68
CA ALA A 4 13.56 -24.15 -13.73
C ALA A 4 14.78 -24.09 -14.67
N ALA A 5 14.55 -24.20 -15.99
CA ALA A 5 15.58 -23.98 -16.99
C ALA A 5 16.24 -22.60 -16.76
N PRO A 6 17.55 -22.44 -17.05
CA PRO A 6 18.21 -21.16 -16.90
C PRO A 6 17.46 -20.12 -17.74
N ALA A 7 17.07 -19.01 -17.10
CA ALA A 7 16.43 -17.89 -17.78
C ALA A 7 17.36 -17.40 -18.91
N ASN A 8 16.81 -17.14 -20.08
CA ASN A 8 17.59 -16.46 -21.13
C ASN A 8 17.90 -15.01 -20.71
N ASP A 9 18.80 -14.33 -21.42
CA ASP A 9 19.27 -13.00 -21.04
C ASP A 9 18.12 -11.97 -20.95
N ASP A 10 17.12 -12.07 -21.82
CA ASP A 10 15.94 -11.19 -21.83
C ASP A 10 15.03 -11.44 -20.62
N GLU A 11 14.80 -12.71 -20.27
CA GLU A 11 14.03 -13.08 -19.07
C GLU A 11 14.71 -12.63 -17.79
N LEU A 12 16.05 -12.72 -17.73
CA LEU A 12 16.83 -12.22 -16.61
C LEU A 12 16.77 -10.69 -16.53
N ALA A 13 16.86 -9.98 -17.66
CA ALA A 13 16.73 -8.54 -17.70
C ALA A 13 15.35 -8.08 -17.18
N GLN A 14 14.27 -8.72 -17.66
CA GLN A 14 12.92 -8.41 -17.19
C GLN A 14 12.73 -8.72 -15.71
N ALA A 15 13.28 -9.83 -15.21
CA ALA A 15 13.19 -10.18 -13.80
C ALA A 15 13.93 -9.17 -12.89
N LYS A 16 15.06 -8.62 -13.36
CA LYS A 16 15.79 -7.56 -12.65
C LYS A 16 14.97 -6.27 -12.60
N GLU A 17 14.32 -5.90 -13.70
CA GLU A 17 13.45 -4.73 -13.76
C GLU A 17 12.21 -4.89 -12.86
N ASP A 18 11.55 -6.05 -12.91
CA ASP A 18 10.41 -6.39 -12.03
C ASP A 18 10.82 -6.27 -10.55
N LEU A 19 12.00 -6.79 -10.18
CA LEU A 19 12.54 -6.71 -8.83
C LEU A 19 12.90 -5.27 -8.42
N TYR A 20 13.50 -4.50 -9.34
CA TYR A 20 13.80 -3.08 -9.11
C TYR A 20 12.53 -2.32 -8.72
N TRP A 21 11.47 -2.46 -9.51
CA TRP A 21 10.18 -1.81 -9.22
C TRP A 21 9.56 -2.30 -7.92
N ALA A 22 9.66 -3.60 -7.63
CA ALA A 22 9.15 -4.16 -6.39
C ALA A 22 9.84 -3.55 -5.16
N VAL A 23 11.17 -3.42 -5.19
CA VAL A 23 11.93 -2.81 -4.10
C VAL A 23 11.65 -1.31 -4.01
N TYR A 24 11.70 -0.61 -5.14
CA TYR A 24 11.44 0.84 -5.20
C TYR A 24 10.09 1.19 -4.57
N LEU A 25 9.01 0.57 -5.07
CA LEU A 25 7.66 0.85 -4.57
C LEU A 25 7.43 0.32 -3.15
N SER A 26 8.14 -0.74 -2.72
CA SER A 26 8.09 -1.20 -1.32
C SER A 26 8.65 -0.16 -0.35
N VAL A 27 9.72 0.53 -0.74
CA VAL A 27 10.31 1.61 0.05
C VAL A 27 9.36 2.81 0.08
N VAL A 28 8.82 3.24 -1.06
CA VAL A 28 7.81 4.33 -1.10
C VAL A 28 6.62 4.00 -0.19
N ALA A 29 6.08 2.78 -0.27
CA ALA A 29 4.97 2.33 0.57
C ALA A 29 5.29 2.38 2.07
N SER A 30 6.52 2.02 2.45
CA SER A 30 6.96 2.04 3.85
C SER A 30 7.05 3.48 4.38
N PHE A 31 7.63 4.39 3.59
CA PHE A 31 7.68 5.81 3.94
C PHE A 31 6.28 6.45 3.98
N ALA A 32 5.41 6.12 3.04
CA ALA A 32 4.02 6.57 3.04
C ALA A 32 3.30 6.17 4.34
N GLN A 33 3.45 4.92 4.78
CA GLN A 33 2.88 4.44 6.04
C GLN A 33 3.47 5.16 7.26
N MET A 34 4.79 5.37 7.29
CA MET A 34 5.45 6.12 8.35
C MET A 34 4.88 7.55 8.48
N PHE A 35 4.68 8.25 7.36
CA PHE A 35 4.11 9.60 7.39
C PHE A 35 2.65 9.63 7.83
N GLN A 36 1.85 8.64 7.43
CA GLN A 36 0.48 8.53 7.93
C GLN A 36 0.45 8.26 9.44
N ALA A 37 1.40 7.49 9.97
CA ALA A 37 1.53 7.28 11.41
C ALA A 37 1.89 8.59 12.14
N LEU A 38 2.83 9.37 11.60
CA LEU A 38 3.19 10.68 12.18
C LEU A 38 1.99 11.65 12.20
N ARG A 39 1.20 11.68 11.14
CA ARG A 39 -0.03 12.51 11.09
C ARG A 39 -1.10 12.04 12.05
N ALA A 40 -1.26 10.72 12.23
CA ALA A 40 -2.19 10.17 13.21
C ALA A 40 -1.77 10.53 14.64
N VAL A 41 -0.47 10.44 14.96
CA VAL A 41 0.10 10.87 16.24
C VAL A 41 -0.11 12.36 16.46
N ASP A 42 0.13 13.18 15.43
CA ASP A 42 -0.08 14.62 15.52
C ASP A 42 -1.53 14.98 15.85
N LYS A 43 -2.48 14.32 15.18
CA LYS A 43 -3.91 14.51 15.38
C LYS A 43 -4.37 14.08 16.77
N GLU A 44 -3.89 12.93 17.24
CA GLU A 44 -4.31 12.35 18.53
C GLU A 44 -3.74 13.14 19.72
N PHE A 45 -2.48 13.54 19.63
CA PHE A 45 -1.74 14.12 20.77
C PHE A 45 -1.48 15.63 20.64
N GLY A 46 -1.87 16.27 19.53
CA GLY A 46 -1.70 17.71 19.31
C GLY A 46 -0.24 18.16 19.31
N MET A 47 0.67 17.31 18.82
CA MET A 47 2.12 17.51 18.93
C MET A 47 2.69 18.58 17.97
N GLN A 48 1.87 19.12 17.06
CA GLN A 48 2.26 20.09 16.03
C GLN A 48 3.37 19.58 15.10
N ILE A 49 3.32 18.30 14.73
CA ILE A 49 4.27 17.63 13.83
C ILE A 49 3.99 18.00 12.38
N ALA A 50 2.73 18.04 11.93
CA ALA A 50 2.38 18.25 10.52
C ALA A 50 2.98 19.52 9.91
N PRO A 51 2.97 20.70 10.58
CA PRO A 51 3.61 21.92 10.08
C PRO A 51 5.14 21.80 9.91
N HIS A 52 5.77 20.82 10.58
CA HIS A 52 7.21 20.61 10.57
C HIS A 52 7.64 19.38 9.78
N LEU A 53 6.71 18.68 9.14
CA LEU A 53 6.98 17.44 8.42
C LEU A 53 8.05 17.60 7.32
N PRO A 54 8.04 18.65 6.47
CA PRO A 54 9.12 18.84 5.49
C PRO A 54 10.50 18.97 6.14
N ARG A 55 10.58 19.68 7.27
CA ARG A 55 11.82 19.85 8.03
C ARG A 55 12.27 18.53 8.67
N ILE A 56 11.35 17.74 9.20
CA ILE A 56 11.68 16.42 9.79
C ILE A 56 12.28 15.51 8.71
N ILE A 57 11.66 15.46 7.54
CA ILE A 57 12.13 14.62 6.42
C ILE A 57 13.49 15.08 5.92
N SER A 58 13.73 16.40 5.87
CA SER A 58 15.02 16.91 5.43
C SER A 58 16.16 16.48 6.36
N THR A 59 15.91 16.30 7.67
CA THR A 59 16.91 15.74 8.60
C THR A 59 17.27 14.28 8.31
N PHE A 60 16.43 13.53 7.60
CA PHE A 60 16.74 12.14 7.25
C PHE A 60 17.69 12.03 6.05
N ARG A 61 17.90 13.12 5.30
CA ARG A 61 18.67 13.10 4.05
C ARG A 61 20.16 12.83 4.25
N ALA A 62 20.71 13.12 5.43
CA ALA A 62 22.12 12.88 5.73
C ALA A 62 22.32 12.54 7.21
N GLY A 63 23.26 11.64 7.50
CA GLY A 63 23.68 11.32 8.88
C GLY A 63 22.79 10.32 9.62
N CYS A 64 21.60 9.99 9.12
CA CYS A 64 20.77 8.91 9.65
C CYS A 64 20.95 7.60 8.87
N ILE A 65 20.59 6.45 9.47
CA ILE A 65 20.69 5.11 8.83
C ILE A 65 19.80 5.01 7.58
N LEU A 66 18.67 5.74 7.54
CA LEU A 66 17.72 5.73 6.44
C LEU A 66 18.11 6.67 5.28
N GLN A 67 19.28 7.31 5.34
CA GLN A 67 19.73 8.23 4.29
C GLN A 67 19.78 7.53 2.91
N GLY A 68 19.31 8.22 1.88
CA GLY A 68 19.29 7.68 0.52
C GLY A 68 18.66 8.65 -0.48
N ALA A 69 18.92 8.41 -1.78
CA ALA A 69 18.47 9.27 -2.87
C ALA A 69 16.94 9.46 -2.94
N MET A 70 16.18 8.47 -2.44
CA MET A 70 14.71 8.49 -2.39
C MET A 70 14.13 9.56 -1.46
N LEU A 71 14.88 10.07 -0.48
CA LEU A 71 14.36 11.07 0.47
C LEU A 71 14.21 12.46 -0.14
N GLU A 72 14.96 12.79 -1.18
CA GLU A 72 14.87 14.08 -1.86
C GLU A 72 13.55 14.28 -2.61
N PRO A 73 13.07 13.36 -3.47
CA PRO A 73 11.74 13.49 -4.06
C PRO A 73 10.62 13.48 -2.99
N MET A 74 10.78 12.72 -1.90
CA MET A 74 9.82 12.74 -0.79
C MET A 74 9.76 14.10 -0.09
N THR A 75 10.92 14.71 0.19
CA THR A 75 10.98 16.05 0.81
C THR A 75 10.31 17.08 -0.10
N ARG A 76 10.64 17.06 -1.39
CA ARG A 76 10.04 17.97 -2.38
C ARG A 76 8.52 17.81 -2.46
N ALA A 77 7.99 16.59 -2.37
CA ALA A 77 6.55 16.35 -2.35
C ALA A 77 5.85 17.10 -1.21
N PHE A 78 6.41 17.04 0.01
CA PHE A 78 5.84 17.75 1.16
C PHE A 78 6.13 19.25 1.18
N GLU A 79 7.19 19.71 0.53
CA GLU A 79 7.44 21.14 0.34
C GLU A 79 6.45 21.76 -0.66
N GLN A 80 6.07 21.02 -1.70
CA GLN A 80 5.11 21.45 -2.71
C GLN A 80 3.66 21.41 -2.21
N ASP A 81 3.29 20.34 -1.49
CA ASP A 81 1.98 20.16 -0.90
C ASP A 81 2.11 19.56 0.52
N PRO A 82 2.18 20.42 1.56
CA PRO A 82 2.26 19.97 2.95
C PRO A 82 1.05 19.12 3.38
N ASP A 83 -0.10 19.34 2.74
CA ASP A 83 -1.38 18.71 3.05
C ASP A 83 -1.67 17.48 2.17
N ILE A 84 -0.71 17.05 1.34
CA ILE A 84 -0.84 15.90 0.43
C ILE A 84 -1.41 14.69 1.17
N PRO A 85 -2.56 14.11 0.80
CA PRO A 85 -3.27 13.16 1.67
C PRO A 85 -2.48 11.86 1.93
N ASN A 86 -1.63 11.47 0.98
CA ASN A 86 -0.73 10.34 1.10
C ASN A 86 0.48 10.55 0.19
N LEU A 87 1.69 10.19 0.63
CA LEU A 87 2.90 10.26 -0.17
C LEU A 87 2.79 9.51 -1.52
N LEU A 88 2.01 8.42 -1.57
CA LEU A 88 1.75 7.68 -2.81
C LEU A 88 1.23 8.57 -3.95
N CYS A 89 0.52 9.66 -3.66
CA CYS A 89 0.03 10.60 -4.67
C CYS A 89 1.17 11.30 -5.42
N ALA A 90 2.27 11.61 -4.73
CA ALA A 90 3.45 12.24 -5.33
C ALA A 90 4.26 11.29 -6.22
N PHE A 91 4.09 9.97 -6.03
CA PHE A 91 4.77 8.92 -6.81
C PHE A 91 3.80 8.22 -7.77
N SER A 92 2.77 8.93 -8.24
CA SER A 92 1.72 8.34 -9.08
C SER A 92 2.24 7.86 -10.43
N ALA A 93 3.25 8.51 -11.01
CA ALA A 93 3.89 8.09 -12.25
C ALA A 93 4.64 6.76 -12.06
N GLU A 94 5.46 6.67 -11.02
CA GLU A 94 6.23 5.47 -10.67
C GLU A 94 5.29 4.31 -10.29
N LEU A 95 4.16 4.60 -9.65
CA LEU A 95 3.13 3.61 -9.38
C LEU A 95 2.52 3.08 -10.68
N GLN A 96 2.21 3.93 -11.65
CA GLN A 96 1.67 3.52 -12.95
C GLN A 96 2.66 2.65 -13.72
N GLU A 97 3.93 3.02 -13.71
CA GLU A 97 5.01 2.31 -14.40
C GLU A 97 5.36 0.97 -13.71
N GLY A 98 5.62 1.02 -12.40
CA GLY A 98 6.23 -0.08 -11.67
C GLY A 98 5.28 -1.12 -11.09
N THR A 99 3.97 -0.83 -10.93
CA THR A 99 3.04 -1.76 -10.24
C THR A 99 2.93 -3.11 -10.95
N SER A 100 3.03 -3.14 -12.28
CA SER A 100 3.01 -4.40 -13.04
C SER A 100 4.23 -5.27 -12.70
N GLY A 101 5.43 -4.68 -12.73
CA GLY A 101 6.66 -5.37 -12.35
C GLY A 101 6.65 -5.82 -10.89
N PHE A 102 6.14 -4.98 -9.99
CA PHE A 102 5.99 -5.32 -8.57
C PHE A 102 5.11 -6.58 -8.38
N ARG A 103 3.95 -6.65 -9.05
CA ARG A 103 3.09 -7.85 -9.00
C ARG A 103 3.79 -9.10 -9.53
N LYS A 104 4.50 -8.98 -10.66
CA LYS A 104 5.24 -10.09 -11.27
C LYS A 104 6.34 -10.59 -10.33
N ALA A 105 7.11 -9.71 -9.71
CA ALA A 105 8.16 -10.07 -8.75
C ALA A 105 7.58 -10.83 -7.56
N CYS A 106 6.53 -10.31 -6.92
CA CYS A 106 5.87 -11.00 -5.80
C CYS A 106 5.30 -12.36 -6.20
N ALA A 107 4.70 -12.48 -7.39
CA ALA A 107 4.17 -13.74 -7.89
C ALA A 107 5.29 -14.77 -8.13
N ARG A 108 6.40 -14.36 -8.77
CA ARG A 108 7.57 -15.24 -8.99
C ARG A 108 8.14 -15.74 -7.67
N LEU A 109 8.30 -14.86 -6.67
CA LEU A 109 8.81 -15.22 -5.34
C LEU A 109 7.87 -16.19 -4.60
N ALA A 110 6.56 -15.95 -4.67
CA ALA A 110 5.57 -16.87 -4.10
C ALA A 110 5.63 -18.26 -4.77
N LEU A 111 5.70 -18.30 -6.10
CA LEU A 111 5.82 -19.54 -6.87
C LEU A 111 7.15 -20.27 -6.63
N SER A 112 8.23 -19.54 -6.31
CA SER A 112 9.51 -20.16 -5.98
C SER A 112 9.54 -20.79 -4.59
N GLY A 113 8.56 -20.47 -3.74
CA GLY A 113 8.49 -20.89 -2.33
C GLY A 113 9.16 -19.92 -1.37
N GLU A 114 9.52 -18.73 -1.83
CA GLU A 114 10.23 -17.73 -1.02
C GLU A 114 9.23 -16.80 -0.31
N ALA A 115 9.44 -16.61 0.99
CA ALA A 115 8.63 -15.70 1.79
C ALA A 115 9.23 -14.29 1.74
N VAL A 116 8.47 -13.33 1.20
CA VAL A 116 8.85 -11.91 1.14
C VAL A 116 7.78 -11.04 1.81
N PRO A 117 7.60 -11.17 3.14
CA PRO A 117 6.43 -10.65 3.84
C PRO A 117 6.28 -9.13 3.71
N VAL A 118 7.36 -8.38 3.87
CA VAL A 118 7.32 -6.90 3.77
C VAL A 118 6.99 -6.45 2.35
N MET A 119 7.57 -7.10 1.34
CA MET A 119 7.33 -6.78 -0.07
C MET A 119 5.87 -7.07 -0.46
N GLN A 120 5.33 -8.21 -0.03
CA GLN A 120 3.91 -8.58 -0.23
C GLN A 120 2.96 -7.65 0.51
N ALA A 121 3.29 -7.27 1.76
CA ALA A 121 2.52 -6.31 2.52
C ALA A 121 2.52 -4.92 1.87
N SER A 122 3.68 -4.46 1.38
CA SER A 122 3.79 -3.20 0.65
C SER A 122 3.00 -3.21 -0.66
N LEU A 123 3.03 -4.30 -1.42
CA LEU A 123 2.17 -4.46 -2.60
C LEU A 123 0.69 -4.34 -2.23
N THR A 124 0.28 -5.02 -1.15
CA THR A 124 -1.09 -4.97 -0.64
C THR A 124 -1.48 -3.55 -0.24
N TYR A 125 -0.60 -2.83 0.48
CA TYR A 125 -0.81 -1.43 0.85
C TYR A 125 -1.00 -0.54 -0.39
N VAL A 126 -0.12 -0.63 -1.38
CA VAL A 126 -0.20 0.16 -2.62
C VAL A 126 -1.52 -0.11 -3.35
N VAL A 127 -1.86 -1.39 -3.55
CA VAL A 127 -3.08 -1.77 -4.27
C VAL A 127 -4.33 -1.32 -3.52
N THR A 128 -4.36 -1.46 -2.19
CA THR A 128 -5.53 -1.04 -1.40
C THR A 128 -5.69 0.46 -1.34
N MET A 129 -4.60 1.22 -1.17
CA MET A 129 -4.65 2.68 -1.06
C MET A 129 -4.95 3.39 -2.38
N THR A 130 -4.74 2.73 -3.51
CA THR A 130 -5.03 3.27 -4.86
C THR A 130 -6.40 2.86 -5.41
N GLN A 131 -7.12 1.97 -4.71
CA GLN A 131 -8.45 1.53 -5.11
C GLN A 131 -9.54 2.43 -4.51
N PRO A 132 -10.44 3.01 -5.33
CA PRO A 132 -11.58 3.75 -4.81
C PRO A 132 -12.60 2.85 -4.09
N LEU A 133 -12.58 1.55 -4.39
CA LEU A 133 -13.48 0.56 -3.81
C LEU A 133 -12.74 -0.71 -3.42
N LEU A 134 -12.78 -1.05 -2.13
CA LEU A 134 -12.16 -2.25 -1.59
C LEU A 134 -13.15 -3.42 -1.54
N GLN A 135 -13.08 -4.28 -2.56
CA GLN A 135 -13.91 -5.49 -2.63
C GLN A 135 -13.70 -6.41 -1.41
N ALA A 136 -12.47 -6.53 -0.91
CA ALA A 136 -12.18 -7.30 0.30
C ALA A 136 -12.97 -6.79 1.53
N GLY A 137 -13.12 -5.47 1.67
CA GLY A 137 -13.93 -4.87 2.73
C GLY A 137 -15.42 -5.18 2.60
N GLN A 138 -15.93 -5.23 1.36
CA GLN A 138 -17.32 -5.63 1.10
C GLN A 138 -17.57 -7.09 1.47
N VAL A 139 -16.65 -7.98 1.12
CA VAL A 139 -16.73 -9.40 1.50
C VAL A 139 -16.72 -9.55 3.02
N VAL A 140 -15.86 -8.82 3.74
CA VAL A 140 -15.84 -8.84 5.21
C VAL A 140 -17.16 -8.34 5.81
N ALA A 141 -17.76 -7.29 5.23
CA ALA A 141 -19.08 -6.81 5.67
C ALA A 141 -20.16 -7.90 5.52
N LEU A 142 -20.14 -8.64 4.41
CA LEU A 142 -21.06 -9.77 4.19
C LEU A 142 -20.76 -10.94 5.13
N GLN A 143 -19.49 -11.31 5.31
CA GLN A 143 -19.09 -12.37 6.26
C GLN A 143 -19.65 -12.08 7.66
N ARG A 144 -19.52 -10.84 8.15
CA ARG A 144 -20.07 -10.41 9.44
C ARG A 144 -21.58 -10.54 9.52
N ASP A 145 -22.30 -10.33 8.42
CA ASP A 145 -23.76 -10.52 8.37
C ASP A 145 -24.16 -12.00 8.29
N VAL A 146 -23.36 -12.82 7.59
CA VAL A 146 -23.57 -14.28 7.48
C VAL A 146 -23.53 -14.94 8.86
N PHE A 147 -22.53 -14.65 9.70
CA PHE A 147 -22.38 -15.32 11.00
C PHE A 147 -22.95 -14.56 12.19
N GLY A 148 -22.91 -13.23 12.15
CA GLY A 148 -23.23 -12.41 13.32
C GLY A 148 -24.49 -11.57 13.15
N ARG A 149 -25.14 -11.64 11.98
CA ARG A 149 -26.27 -10.76 11.62
C ARG A 149 -25.97 -9.29 11.94
N HIS A 150 -24.72 -8.88 11.70
CA HIS A 150 -24.24 -7.52 12.01
C HIS A 150 -24.74 -6.46 11.02
N GLY A 151 -25.32 -6.88 9.90
CA GLY A 151 -25.75 -6.01 8.82
C GLY A 151 -24.59 -5.36 8.07
N PHE A 152 -24.93 -4.67 7.00
CA PHE A 152 -23.99 -3.94 6.16
C PHE A 152 -24.68 -2.77 5.46
N ARG A 153 -23.90 -1.75 5.08
CA ARG A 153 -24.38 -0.64 4.26
C ARG A 153 -24.18 -0.96 2.79
N ARG A 154 -25.10 -0.49 1.95
CA ARG A 154 -24.96 -0.59 0.49
C ARG A 154 -24.31 0.67 -0.03
N LEU A 155 -23.64 0.55 -1.16
CA LEU A 155 -23.09 1.70 -1.86
C LEU A 155 -24.08 2.16 -2.94
N ARG A 156 -24.26 3.48 -3.04
CA ARG A 156 -24.94 4.15 -4.15
C ARG A 156 -23.92 5.10 -4.76
N GLY A 157 -23.18 4.63 -5.76
CA GLY A 157 -22.00 5.33 -6.27
C GLY A 157 -20.87 5.31 -5.24
N ALA A 158 -20.29 6.47 -4.94
CA ALA A 158 -19.22 6.63 -3.94
C ALA A 158 -19.74 6.74 -2.49
N GLU A 159 -21.06 6.84 -2.29
CA GLU A 159 -21.65 7.05 -0.97
C GLU A 159 -22.26 5.76 -0.41
N ALA A 160 -22.14 5.59 0.91
CA ALA A 160 -22.81 4.51 1.63
C ALA A 160 -24.21 4.96 2.08
N THR A 161 -25.17 4.05 2.03
CA THR A 161 -26.50 4.25 2.63
C THR A 161 -26.39 4.48 4.14
N GLN A 162 -27.28 5.29 4.71
CA GLN A 162 -27.37 5.45 6.17
C GLN A 162 -27.96 4.21 6.85
N GLU A 163 -28.86 3.51 6.15
CA GLU A 163 -29.52 2.30 6.63
C GLU A 163 -28.56 1.10 6.68
N SER A 164 -28.76 0.26 7.69
CA SER A 164 -28.16 -1.07 7.78
C SER A 164 -29.09 -2.10 7.14
N TYR A 165 -28.55 -2.91 6.23
CA TYR A 165 -29.25 -3.99 5.57
C TYR A 165 -28.79 -5.32 6.12
N HIS A 166 -29.70 -6.29 6.16
CA HIS A 166 -29.39 -7.69 6.40
C HIS A 166 -29.80 -8.49 5.17
N SER A 167 -28.97 -9.47 4.81
CA SER A 167 -29.34 -10.46 3.82
C SER A 167 -29.97 -11.67 4.50
N ASN A 168 -30.86 -12.35 3.80
CA ASN A 168 -31.35 -13.65 4.24
C ASN A 168 -30.32 -14.71 3.85
N TRP A 169 -29.57 -15.21 4.83
CA TRP A 169 -28.57 -16.24 4.63
C TRP A 169 -29.11 -17.59 5.10
N PRO A 170 -28.66 -18.71 4.50
CA PRO A 170 -28.92 -20.03 5.06
C PRO A 170 -28.48 -20.12 6.53
N ASP A 171 -29.14 -21.01 7.27
CA ASP A 171 -28.69 -21.33 8.63
C ASP A 171 -27.31 -22.03 8.56
N MET A 172 -26.39 -21.54 9.40
CA MET A 172 -25.07 -22.14 9.53
C MET A 172 -25.03 -23.27 10.57
N ALA A 173 -26.07 -23.38 11.38
CA ALA A 173 -26.27 -24.57 12.19
C ALA A 173 -26.72 -25.71 11.26
N PRO A 174 -26.11 -26.91 11.37
CA PRO A 174 -26.52 -28.08 10.59
C PRO A 174 -27.92 -28.56 10.94
#